data_AF-A0A3A4VZK6-F1
#
_entry.id   AF-A0A3A4VZK6-F1
#
_cell.length_a   1.000
_cell.length_b   1.000
_cell.length_c   1.000
_cell.angle_alpha   90.00
_cell.angle_beta   90.00
_cell.angle_gamma   90.00
#
_symmetry.space_group_name_H-M   'P 1'
#
loop_
_entity.id
_entity.type
_entity.pdbx_description
1 polymer ?
#
loop_
_entity_poly.entity_id
_entity_poly.type
_entity_poly.pdbx_seq_one_letter_code
_entity_poly.pdbx_strand_id
1 'polypeptide(L)' 'MTKIYSPNNQFSGISASVTFVNGSGETNDPYLISWFESHGYAIEDGESEEPKAVPPDEISSDKPKK' A
#
# COMPACT_ATOMS: atom_id res chain seq x y z
N MET A 1 3.33 0.26 15.29
CA MET A 1 2.92 -0.50 14.09
C MET A 1 1.91 0.38 13.38
N THR A 2 2.17 0.67 12.13
CA THR A 2 1.35 1.53 11.29
C THR A 2 0.63 0.64 10.29
N LYS A 3 -0.69 0.83 10.19
CA LYS A 3 -1.49 0.10 9.22
C LYS A 3 -1.44 0.82 7.89
N ILE A 4 -1.17 0.06 6.85
CA ILE A 4 -1.14 0.51 5.47
C ILE A 4 -2.29 -0.19 4.75
N TYR A 5 -3.17 0.58 4.15
CA TYR A 5 -4.21 0.09 3.28
C TYR A 5 -3.81 0.30 1.83
N SER A 6 -3.77 -0.79 1.08
CA SER A 6 -3.61 -0.74 -0.35
C SER A 6 -4.88 -0.20 -1.01
N PRO A 7 -4.78 0.50 -2.16
CA PRO A 7 -5.94 1.01 -2.89
C PRO A 7 -6.90 -0.10 -3.35
N ASN A 8 -6.41 -1.34 -3.46
CA ASN A 8 -7.23 -2.49 -3.78
C ASN A 8 -7.54 -3.29 -2.50
N ASN A 9 -8.75 -3.14 -1.99
CA ASN A 9 -9.24 -3.85 -0.78
C ASN A 9 -9.26 -5.38 -0.89
N GLN A 10 -9.01 -5.97 -2.07
CA GLN A 10 -8.90 -7.42 -2.25
C GLN A 10 -7.45 -7.87 -2.49
N PHE A 11 -6.48 -6.95 -2.48
CA PHE A 11 -5.07 -7.29 -2.66
C PHE A 11 -4.56 -8.11 -1.48
N SER A 12 -4.15 -9.35 -1.75
CA SER A 12 -3.46 -10.20 -0.78
C SER A 12 -2.16 -10.66 -1.40
N GLY A 13 -1.04 -10.29 -0.78
CA GLY A 13 0.29 -10.47 -1.37
C GLY A 13 1.38 -9.81 -0.54
N ILE A 14 2.62 -9.92 -0.99
CA ILE A 14 3.77 -9.29 -0.33
C ILE A 14 4.17 -8.07 -1.16
N SER A 15 4.18 -6.89 -0.57
CA SER A 15 4.65 -5.65 -1.19
C SER A 15 5.73 -5.01 -0.33
N ALA A 16 6.88 -4.70 -0.92
CA ALA A 16 8.03 -4.12 -0.21
C ALA A 16 8.36 -4.83 1.13
N SER A 17 8.39 -6.17 1.13
CA SER A 17 8.60 -7.02 2.32
C SER A 17 7.51 -6.96 3.40
N VAL A 18 6.41 -6.26 3.14
CA VAL A 18 5.22 -6.20 4.00
C VAL A 18 4.16 -7.13 3.43
N THR A 19 3.60 -7.98 4.28
CA THR A 19 2.48 -8.83 3.90
C THR A 19 1.18 -8.02 3.98
N PHE A 20 0.42 -8.04 2.89
CA PHE A 20 -0.92 -7.49 2.78
C PHE A 20 -1.95 -8.62 2.76
N VAL A 21 -3.03 -8.44 3.51
CA VAL A 21 -4.18 -9.35 3.61
C VAL A 21 -5.45 -8.52 3.43
N ASN A 22 -6.25 -8.82 2.39
CA ASN A 22 -7.45 -8.04 2.05
C ASN A 22 -7.19 -6.53 2.00
N GLY A 23 -6.09 -6.15 1.36
CA GLY A 23 -5.66 -4.78 1.21
C GLY A 23 -5.16 -4.11 2.49
N SER A 24 -5.03 -4.81 3.61
CA SER A 24 -4.44 -4.29 4.85
C SER A 24 -3.07 -4.91 5.11
N GLY A 25 -2.07 -4.08 5.36
CA GLY A 25 -0.71 -4.46 5.70
C GLY A 25 -0.25 -3.71 6.95
N GLU A 26 0.70 -4.28 7.68
CA GLU A 26 1.21 -3.67 8.91
C GLU A 26 2.73 -3.55 8.79
N THR A 27 3.25 -2.35 9.05
CA THR A 27 4.70 -2.14 9.07
C THR A 27 5.12 -1.38 10.33
N ASN A 28 6.38 -1.53 10.71
CA ASN A 28 6.99 -0.68 11.73
C ASN A 28 8.11 0.20 11.13
N ASP A 29 8.44 0.03 9.86
CA ASP A 29 9.55 0.74 9.23
C ASP A 29 9.07 2.12 8.73
N PRO A 30 9.55 3.23 9.30
CA PRO A 30 9.14 4.58 8.87
C PRO A 30 9.50 4.87 7.41
N TYR A 31 10.57 4.25 6.90
CA TYR A 31 10.93 4.36 5.49
C TYR A 31 9.88 3.74 4.56
N LEU A 32 9.32 2.58 4.94
CA LEU A 32 8.26 1.95 4.17
C LEU A 32 6.97 2.76 4.24
N ILE A 33 6.61 3.27 5.42
CA ILE A 33 5.45 4.14 5.62
C ILE A 33 5.50 5.33 4.63
N SER A 34 6.59 6.10 4.62
CA SER A 34 6.70 7.25 3.71
C SER A 34 6.71 6.84 2.23
N TRP A 35 7.31 5.69 1.91
CA TRP A 35 7.27 5.13 0.55
C TRP A 35 5.82 4.81 0.12
N PHE A 36 5.05 4.15 0.98
CA PHE A 36 3.66 3.79 0.72
C PHE A 36 2.77 5.03 0.57
N GLU A 37 2.93 6.02 1.43
CA GLU A 37 2.23 7.31 1.34
C GLU A 37 2.49 7.99 0.00
N SER A 38 3.76 8.10 -0.41
CA SER A 38 4.13 8.68 -1.69
C SER A 38 3.70 7.85 -2.90
N HIS A 39 3.44 6.55 -2.72
CA HIS A 39 2.97 5.63 -3.76
C HIS A 39 1.44 5.53 -3.85
N GLY A 40 0.69 6.28 -3.03
CA GLY A 40 -0.77 6.30 -3.06
C GLY A 40 -1.44 5.19 -2.25
N TYR A 41 -0.74 4.62 -1.27
CA TYR A 41 -1.35 3.77 -0.25
C TYR A 41 -1.90 4.64 0.89
N ALA A 42 -3.01 4.23 1.47
CA ALA A 42 -3.60 4.90 2.61
C ALA A 42 -2.91 4.44 3.90
N ILE A 43 -2.54 5.37 4.77
CA ILE A 43 -1.87 5.06 6.02
C ILE A 43 -2.79 5.45 7.17
N GLU A 44 -3.01 4.52 8.09
CA GLU A 44 -3.75 4.74 9.32
C GLU A 44 -2.73 4.76 10.46
N ASP A 45 -2.00 5.86 10.53
CA ASP A 45 -1.43 6.34 11.77
C ASP A 45 -2.48 7.25 12.44
N GLY A 46 -2.59 7.18 13.77
CA GLY A 46 -3.68 7.83 14.52
C GLY A 46 -3.69 9.36 14.47
N GLU A 47 -2.95 9.98 13.56
CA GLU A 47 -2.79 11.42 13.42
C GLU A 47 -2.72 11.77 11.92
N SER A 48 -3.86 12.17 11.35
CA SER A 48 -4.03 12.92 10.09
C SER A 48 -4.90 12.23 9.03
N GLU A 49 -6.13 12.73 8.96
CA GLU A 49 -6.95 12.82 7.76
C GLU A 49 -6.11 13.31 6.55
N GLU A 50 -6.12 12.55 5.45
CA GLU A 50 -6.53 12.97 4.09
C GLU A 50 -6.01 11.94 3.06
N PRO A 51 -6.83 10.95 2.63
CA PRO A 51 -6.47 10.08 1.53
C PRO A 51 -6.62 10.87 0.23
N LYS A 52 -5.53 11.50 -0.23
CA LYS A 52 -5.48 12.07 -1.58
C LYS A 52 -5.41 10.93 -2.58
N ALA A 53 -6.58 10.37 -2.89
CA ALA A 53 -6.78 9.33 -3.88
C ALA A 53 -6.28 9.81 -5.25
N VAL A 54 -5.05 9.45 -5.60
CA VAL A 54 -4.60 9.45 -6.99
C VAL A 54 -5.17 8.17 -7.63
N PRO A 55 -5.97 8.28 -8.71
CA PRO A 55 -6.51 7.12 -9.38
C PRO A 55 -5.35 6.29 -9.96
N PRO A 56 -5.23 4.98 -9.66
CA PRO A 56 -4.28 4.13 -10.36
C PRO A 56 -4.87 3.78 -11.73
N ASP A 57 -4.88 4.76 -12.64
CA ASP A 57 -4.84 4.46 -14.06
C ASP A 57 -3.40 4.02 -14.35
N GLU A 58 -3.25 2.72 -14.61
CA GLU A 58 -2.12 2.13 -15.32
C GLU A 58 -0.77 2.03 -14.58
N ILE A 59 -0.60 0.98 -13.77
CA ILE A 59 0.66 0.21 -13.81
C ILE A 59 0.31 -1.25 -14.09
N SER A 60 -0.16 -1.44 -15.32
CA SER A 60 0.07 -2.69 -16.03
C SER A 60 1.57 -2.81 -16.27
N SER A 61 2.20 -3.74 -15.57
CA SER A 61 3.33 -4.50 -16.10
C SER A 61 3.04 -5.94 -15.64
N ASP A 62 2.23 -6.74 -16.35
CA ASP A 62 2.58 -7.46 -17.59
C ASP A 62 4.11 -7.77 -17.64
N LYS A 63 4.66 -8.99 -17.66
CA LYS A 63 4.17 -10.37 -17.90
C LYS A 63 5.42 -11.31 -17.99
N PRO A 64 5.36 -12.44 -18.72
CA PRO A 64 5.37 -13.86 -18.31
C PRO A 64 6.77 -14.54 -18.30
N LYS A 65 6.81 -15.82 -17.91
CA LYS A 65 7.70 -16.92 -18.41
C LYS A 65 7.44 -18.15 -17.51
N LYS A 66 7.21 -19.39 -17.96
CA LYS A 66 7.10 -20.06 -19.25
C LYS A 66 6.39 -21.40 -18.97
#